data_AF-A0A1V6HKX7-F1
#
_entry.id   AF-A0A1V6HKX7-F1
#
_cell.length_a   1.000
_cell.length_b   1.000
_cell.length_c   1.000
_cell.angle_alpha   90.00
_cell.angle_beta   90.00
_cell.angle_gamma   90.00
#
_symmetry.space_group_name_H-M   'P 1'
#
loop_
_entity.id
_entity.type
_entity.pdbx_description
1 polymer ?
#
loop_
_entity_poly.entity_id
_entity_poly.type
_entity_poly.pdbx_seq_one_letter_code
_entity_poly.pdbx_strand_id
1 'polypeptide(L)'
;MIRQGKIGPVVLGRDHHDVSGTDSPFRETANIGDGSNQTSDMAHQCFAGNVARGMSWVVLSNGGGVGVGKAINGGNGIVLDGSAHMDFVIRSGLDWDVMGGVARRSWACNTNAIETAEAWNVIMEGKGHILIPEVADKALIKKLIEA
;
A
#
# COMPACT_ATOMS: atom_id res chain seq x y z
N MET A 1 24.15 -9.22 -6.99
CA MET A 1 24.63 -10.58 -6.65
C MET A 1 24.26 -11.58 -7.73
N ILE A 2 22.97 -11.68 -8.09
CA ILE A 2 22.45 -12.63 -9.08
C ILE A 2 23.06 -12.42 -10.48
N ARG A 3 23.02 -11.18 -11.01
CA ARG A 3 23.66 -10.81 -12.28
C ARG A 3 25.17 -11.07 -12.33
N GLN A 4 25.83 -11.12 -11.17
CA GLN A 4 27.27 -11.42 -11.06
C GLN A 4 27.56 -12.92 -10.89
N GLY A 5 26.54 -13.78 -10.95
CA GLY A 5 26.67 -15.23 -10.76
C GLY A 5 27.04 -15.66 -9.33
N LYS A 6 26.98 -14.75 -8.34
CA LYS A 6 27.37 -15.06 -6.95
C LYS A 6 26.35 -15.94 -6.24
N ILE A 7 25.09 -15.86 -6.63
CA ILE A 7 23.96 -16.67 -6.15
C ILE A 7 23.00 -16.93 -7.32
N GLY A 8 22.15 -17.94 -7.19
CA GLY A 8 21.05 -18.19 -8.15
C GLY A 8 19.90 -17.20 -8.03
N PRO A 9 18.82 -17.36 -8.82
CA PRO A 9 17.63 -16.52 -8.73
C PRO A 9 17.01 -16.54 -7.33
N VAL A 10 16.41 -15.41 -6.93
CA VAL A 10 15.78 -15.23 -5.62
C VAL A 10 14.34 -14.78 -5.80
N VAL A 11 13.41 -15.37 -5.05
CA VAL A 11 12.04 -14.88 -4.97
C VAL A 11 11.93 -13.89 -3.82
N LEU A 12 11.52 -12.66 -4.12
CA LEU A 12 10.98 -11.75 -3.12
C LEU A 12 9.46 -11.93 -3.06
N GLY A 13 8.91 -11.90 -1.86
CA GLY A 13 7.47 -11.93 -1.65
C GLY A 13 7.14 -11.42 -0.26
N ARG A 14 5.85 -11.43 0.07
CA ARG A 14 5.32 -11.04 1.37
C ARG A 14 4.02 -11.76 1.67
N ASP A 15 3.64 -11.77 2.94
CA ASP A 15 2.26 -12.09 3.31
C ASP A 15 1.31 -10.97 2.86
N HIS A 16 0.01 -11.22 2.89
CA HIS A 16 -1.01 -10.24 2.58
C HIS A 16 -1.22 -9.28 3.78
N HIS A 17 -0.78 -9.64 4.98
CA HIS A 17 -0.74 -8.76 6.15
C HIS A 17 0.34 -7.69 5.99
N ASP A 18 0.02 -6.66 5.21
CA ASP A 18 0.93 -5.59 4.80
C ASP A 18 0.18 -4.25 4.67
N VAL A 19 0.93 -3.16 4.46
CA VAL A 19 0.43 -1.78 4.46
C VAL A 19 -0.63 -1.51 3.39
N SER A 20 -0.47 -2.04 2.18
CA SER A 20 -1.34 -1.77 1.01
C SER A 20 -2.18 -2.95 0.57
N GLY A 21 -1.70 -4.17 0.82
CA GLY A 21 -2.25 -5.38 0.21
C GLY A 21 -3.64 -5.75 0.71
N THR A 22 -4.09 -5.24 1.86
CA THR A 22 -5.30 -5.75 2.51
C THR A 22 -6.21 -4.67 3.06
N ASP A 23 -7.46 -4.71 2.63
CA ASP A 23 -8.59 -4.06 3.29
C ASP A 23 -9.33 -5.07 4.17
N SER A 24 -9.34 -4.82 5.47
CA SER A 24 -9.90 -5.71 6.47
C SER A 24 -10.29 -4.90 7.71
N PRO A 25 -11.57 -4.54 7.86
CA PRO A 25 -12.03 -3.67 8.96
C PRO A 25 -11.83 -4.29 10.35
N PHE A 26 -11.57 -5.60 10.41
CA PHE A 26 -11.36 -6.34 11.66
C PHE A 26 -9.88 -6.57 11.98
N ARG A 27 -8.95 -6.17 11.11
CA ARG A 27 -7.52 -6.38 11.31
C ARG A 27 -6.66 -5.29 10.66
N GLU A 28 -6.25 -5.45 9.40
CA GLU A 28 -5.26 -4.58 8.73
C GLU A 28 -5.67 -3.11 8.63
N THR A 29 -6.97 -2.84 8.48
CA THR A 29 -7.53 -1.48 8.37
C THR A 29 -8.43 -1.15 9.56
N ALA A 30 -8.33 -1.90 10.67
CA ALA A 30 -9.13 -1.66 11.87
C ALA A 30 -8.86 -0.30 12.53
N ASN A 31 -7.68 0.29 12.30
CA ASN A 31 -7.29 1.60 12.81
C ASN A 31 -7.60 2.77 11.86
N ILE A 32 -8.30 2.52 10.75
CA ILE A 32 -8.75 3.54 9.81
C ILE A 32 -10.08 4.12 10.33
N GLY A 33 -10.04 5.37 10.79
CA GLY A 33 -11.14 6.01 11.53
C GLY A 33 -12.04 6.94 10.72
N ASP A 34 -11.74 7.16 9.44
CA ASP A 34 -12.52 8.05 8.54
C ASP A 34 -13.78 7.39 7.96
N GLY A 35 -14.06 6.13 8.34
CA GLY A 35 -15.16 5.32 7.83
C GLY A 35 -14.84 4.54 6.56
N SER A 36 -13.69 4.79 5.92
CA SER A 36 -13.28 4.05 4.71
C SER A 36 -12.82 2.63 5.01
N ASN A 37 -12.73 2.20 6.26
CA ASN A 37 -12.26 0.85 6.62
C ASN A 37 -13.13 -0.29 6.05
N GLN A 38 -14.38 -0.01 5.65
CA GLN A 38 -15.30 -0.95 5.00
C GLN A 38 -15.09 -1.07 3.48
N THR A 39 -14.34 -0.16 2.86
CA THR A 39 -14.07 -0.20 1.41
C THR A 39 -13.02 -1.25 1.08
N SER A 40 -12.83 -1.54 -0.21
CA SER A 40 -11.78 -2.46 -0.68
C SER A 40 -10.90 -1.88 -1.79
N ASP A 41 -10.96 -0.58 -2.04
CA ASP A 41 -10.27 0.08 -3.14
C ASP A 41 -8.75 -0.05 -3.03
N MET A 42 -8.19 0.02 -1.82
CA MET A 42 -6.75 -0.05 -1.61
C MET A 42 -6.18 -1.41 -2.04
N ALA A 43 -6.81 -2.51 -1.63
CA ALA A 43 -6.39 -3.85 -2.00
C ALA A 43 -6.53 -4.11 -3.51
N HIS A 44 -7.61 -3.63 -4.14
CA HIS A 44 -7.80 -3.75 -5.60
C HIS A 44 -6.79 -2.91 -6.39
N GLN A 45 -6.52 -1.68 -5.96
CA GLN A 45 -5.52 -0.80 -6.58
C GLN A 45 -4.11 -1.37 -6.42
N CYS A 46 -3.77 -1.87 -5.23
CA CYS A 46 -2.51 -2.57 -4.98
C CYS A 46 -2.35 -3.75 -5.94
N PHE A 47 -3.36 -4.63 -6.04
CA PHE A 47 -3.37 -5.75 -6.98
C PHE A 47 -3.16 -5.30 -8.43
N ALA A 48 -4.01 -4.40 -8.94
CA ALA A 48 -3.97 -3.98 -10.33
C ALA A 48 -2.65 -3.25 -10.68
N GLY A 49 -2.18 -2.38 -9.79
CA GLY A 49 -0.94 -1.65 -10.02
C GLY A 49 0.32 -2.51 -9.91
N ASN A 50 0.31 -3.57 -9.09
CA ASN A 50 1.36 -4.59 -9.05
C ASN A 50 1.43 -5.39 -10.36
N VAL A 51 0.26 -5.76 -10.91
CA VAL A 51 0.17 -6.43 -12.23
C VAL A 51 0.74 -5.51 -13.31
N ALA A 52 0.29 -4.26 -13.36
CA ALA A 52 0.72 -3.29 -14.37
C ALA A 52 2.22 -2.98 -14.33
N ARG A 53 2.87 -3.18 -13.17
CA ARG A 53 4.31 -2.92 -12.97
C ARG A 53 5.19 -4.15 -13.19
N GLY A 54 4.62 -5.28 -13.56
CA GLY A 54 5.36 -6.46 -14.01
C GLY A 54 5.87 -7.36 -12.89
N MET A 55 5.22 -7.36 -11.72
CA MET A 55 5.50 -8.38 -10.70
C MET A 55 5.26 -9.77 -11.27
N SER A 56 6.10 -10.75 -10.89
CA SER A 56 6.10 -12.09 -11.50
C SER A 56 4.80 -12.86 -11.28
N TRP A 57 4.16 -12.65 -10.13
CA TRP A 57 2.76 -13.02 -9.90
C TRP A 57 2.11 -12.05 -8.93
N VAL A 58 0.79 -11.95 -9.03
CA VAL A 58 -0.04 -11.13 -8.14
C VAL A 58 -1.33 -11.89 -7.86
N VAL A 59 -1.76 -11.86 -6.60
CA VAL A 59 -2.93 -12.60 -6.11
C VAL A 59 -3.87 -11.61 -5.44
N LEU A 60 -5.18 -11.79 -5.67
CA LEU A 60 -6.24 -11.13 -4.92
C LEU A 60 -7.13 -12.23 -4.32
N SER A 61 -7.40 -12.15 -3.03
CA SER A 61 -8.15 -13.16 -2.29
C SER A 61 -9.31 -12.54 -1.51
N ASN A 62 -10.30 -13.38 -1.21
CA ASN A 62 -11.47 -13.02 -0.41
C ASN A 62 -11.40 -13.71 0.95
N GLY A 63 -11.15 -12.93 2.00
CA GLY A 63 -11.32 -13.34 3.38
C GLY A 63 -10.08 -13.90 4.07
N GLY A 64 -8.88 -13.63 3.57
CA GLY A 64 -7.65 -14.05 4.24
C GLY A 64 -7.58 -13.52 5.67
N GLY A 65 -7.25 -14.41 6.60
CA GLY A 65 -7.12 -14.10 8.02
C GLY A 65 -8.41 -14.02 8.80
N VAL A 66 -9.37 -13.21 8.37
CA VAL A 66 -10.60 -12.92 9.14
C VAL A 66 -11.85 -13.67 8.64
N GLY A 67 -11.75 -14.39 7.52
CA GLY A 67 -12.81 -15.23 6.95
C GLY A 67 -13.49 -14.63 5.73
N VAL A 68 -14.13 -15.49 4.93
CA VAL A 68 -14.77 -15.15 3.65
C VAL A 68 -15.75 -13.99 3.81
N GLY A 69 -15.66 -13.00 2.91
CA GLY A 69 -16.51 -11.81 2.87
C GLY A 69 -16.13 -10.72 3.88
N LYS A 70 -15.09 -10.91 4.69
CA LYS A 70 -14.69 -9.97 5.75
C LYS A 70 -13.39 -9.22 5.46
N ALA A 71 -12.68 -9.59 4.39
CA ALA A 71 -11.49 -8.90 3.93
C ALA A 71 -11.28 -9.13 2.44
N ILE A 72 -10.63 -8.17 1.79
CA ILE A 72 -10.04 -8.33 0.47
C ILE A 72 -8.54 -8.15 0.63
N ASN A 73 -7.78 -9.19 0.33
CA ASN A 73 -6.36 -9.26 0.68
C ASN A 73 -5.54 -9.79 -0.50
N GLY A 74 -4.48 -9.09 -0.84
CA GLY A 74 -3.63 -9.34 -1.98
C GLY A 74 -2.15 -9.48 -1.62
N GLY A 75 -1.47 -10.29 -2.43
CA GLY A 75 -0.06 -10.59 -2.31
C GLY A 75 0.59 -10.64 -3.68
N ASN A 76 1.91 -10.71 -3.68
CA ASN A 76 2.71 -10.73 -4.90
C ASN A 76 4.00 -11.50 -4.69
N GLY A 77 4.71 -11.72 -5.78
CA GLY A 77 6.11 -12.08 -5.73
C GLY A 77 6.86 -11.65 -6.98
N ILE A 78 8.17 -11.47 -6.80
CA ILE A 78 9.10 -10.98 -7.81
C ILE A 78 10.25 -11.98 -7.89
N VAL A 79 10.42 -12.59 -9.06
CA VAL A 79 11.59 -13.41 -9.37
C VAL A 79 12.74 -12.50 -9.77
N LEU A 80 13.72 -12.39 -8.89
CA LEU A 80 14.98 -11.74 -9.19
C LEU A 80 15.86 -12.71 -9.98
N ASP A 81 15.90 -12.56 -11.29
CA ASP A 81 16.70 -13.40 -12.20
C ASP A 81 18.04 -12.75 -12.61
N GLY A 82 18.27 -11.50 -12.22
CA GLY A 82 19.45 -10.72 -12.58
C GLY A 82 19.34 -10.02 -13.94
N SER A 83 18.21 -10.08 -14.63
CA SER A 83 17.95 -9.30 -15.85
C SER A 83 17.89 -7.80 -15.56
N ALA A 84 18.10 -6.98 -16.58
CA ALA A 84 17.94 -5.52 -16.46
C ALA A 84 16.45 -5.12 -16.34
N HIS A 85 15.53 -5.93 -16.88
CA HIS A 85 14.09 -5.68 -16.76
C HIS A 85 13.63 -5.67 -15.30
N MET A 86 14.15 -6.60 -14.48
CA MET A 86 13.83 -6.64 -13.05
C MET A 86 14.28 -5.39 -12.29
N ASP A 87 15.29 -4.66 -12.76
CA ASP A 87 15.70 -3.39 -12.13
C ASP A 87 14.56 -2.35 -12.20
N PHE A 88 13.77 -2.36 -13.29
CA PHE A 88 12.57 -1.51 -13.42
C PHE A 88 11.42 -2.01 -12.54
N VAL A 89 11.13 -3.32 -12.58
CA VAL A 89 10.02 -3.92 -11.81
C VAL A 89 10.19 -3.68 -10.32
N ILE A 90 11.41 -3.84 -9.79
CA ILE A 90 11.69 -3.59 -8.36
C ILE A 90 11.49 -2.12 -8.02
N ARG A 91 12.06 -1.20 -8.81
CA ARG A 91 12.00 0.24 -8.52
C ARG A 91 10.59 0.80 -8.58
N SER A 92 9.81 0.39 -9.58
CA SER A 92 8.44 0.89 -9.77
C SER A 92 7.44 0.11 -8.92
N GLY A 93 7.57 -1.22 -8.89
CA GLY A 93 6.64 -2.14 -8.23
C GLY A 93 6.67 -2.02 -6.71
N LEU A 94 7.84 -2.04 -6.08
CA LEU A 94 7.92 -1.96 -4.62
C LEU A 94 7.51 -0.58 -4.09
N ASP A 95 7.82 0.49 -4.82
CA ASP A 95 7.38 1.83 -4.48
C ASP A 95 5.84 1.90 -4.46
N TRP A 96 5.17 1.37 -5.48
CA TRP A 96 3.71 1.28 -5.52
C TRP A 96 3.12 0.39 -4.42
N ASP A 97 3.67 -0.82 -4.25
CA ASP A 97 3.17 -1.83 -3.32
C ASP A 97 3.23 -1.36 -1.86
N VAL A 98 4.15 -0.44 -1.54
CA VAL A 98 4.26 0.17 -0.21
C VAL A 98 3.50 1.49 -0.14
N MET A 99 3.77 2.41 -1.07
CA MET A 99 3.31 3.78 -0.95
C MET A 99 1.83 3.97 -1.27
N GLY A 100 1.19 3.04 -1.99
CA GLY A 100 -0.26 3.06 -2.18
C GLY A 100 -1.03 2.97 -0.85
N GLY A 101 -0.60 2.09 0.05
CA GLY A 101 -1.18 1.93 1.37
C GLY A 101 -0.80 3.07 2.31
N VAL A 102 0.43 3.56 2.24
CA VAL A 102 0.84 4.77 2.98
C VAL A 102 -0.02 5.97 2.56
N ALA A 103 -0.22 6.18 1.26
CA ALA A 103 -1.05 7.26 0.73
C ALA A 103 -2.50 7.15 1.23
N ARG A 104 -3.11 5.95 1.17
CA ARG A 104 -4.46 5.73 1.69
C ARG A 104 -4.54 5.99 3.19
N ARG A 105 -3.59 5.47 3.97
CA ARG A 105 -3.56 5.65 5.43
C ARG A 105 -3.29 7.10 5.83
N SER A 106 -2.47 7.81 5.06
CA SER A 106 -2.25 9.25 5.18
C SER A 106 -3.57 9.97 5.00
N TRP A 107 -4.29 9.72 3.90
CA TRP A 107 -5.60 10.30 3.62
C TRP A 107 -6.62 10.06 4.75
N ALA A 108 -6.59 8.88 5.36
CA ALA A 108 -7.37 8.54 6.56
C ALA A 108 -6.84 9.18 7.87
N CYS A 109 -5.99 10.19 7.77
CA CYS A 109 -5.42 10.98 8.86
C CYS A 109 -4.53 10.21 9.85
N ASN A 110 -3.85 9.14 9.41
CA ASN A 110 -2.84 8.48 10.23
C ASN A 110 -1.54 9.30 10.26
N THR A 111 -1.11 9.77 11.44
CA THR A 111 0.04 10.67 11.60
C THR A 111 1.34 10.12 11.01
N ASN A 112 1.69 8.86 11.29
CA ASN A 112 2.92 8.25 10.78
C ASN A 112 2.89 8.11 9.25
N ALA A 113 1.70 7.84 8.69
CA ALA A 113 1.53 7.77 7.25
C ALA A 113 1.61 9.14 6.58
N ILE A 114 1.11 10.21 7.22
CA ILE A 114 1.26 11.60 6.76
C ILE A 114 2.75 11.95 6.70
N GLU A 115 3.49 11.76 7.80
CA GLU A 115 4.94 12.06 7.84
C GLU A 115 5.71 11.28 6.77
N THR A 116 5.37 10.01 6.56
CA THR A 116 6.00 9.17 5.53
C THR A 116 5.65 9.64 4.12
N ALA A 117 4.40 10.05 3.87
CA ALA A 117 3.97 10.57 2.59
C ALA A 117 4.60 11.94 2.26
N GLU A 118 4.75 12.81 3.25
CA GLU A 118 5.46 14.09 3.10
C GLU A 118 6.93 13.88 2.74
N ALA A 119 7.61 12.99 3.46
CA ALA A 119 9.00 12.64 3.14
C ALA A 119 9.14 12.05 1.73
N TRP A 120 8.21 11.17 1.34
CA TRP A 120 8.18 10.60 0.00
C TRP A 120 7.95 11.66 -1.08
N ASN A 121 7.05 12.63 -0.85
CA ASN A 121 6.78 13.74 -1.77
C ASN A 121 8.03 14.60 -2.02
N VAL A 122 8.87 14.83 -1.01
CA VAL A 122 10.15 15.54 -1.18
C VAL A 122 11.11 14.72 -2.05
N ILE A 123 11.22 13.41 -1.81
CA ILE A 123 12.10 12.53 -2.59
C ILE A 123 11.64 12.42 -4.05
N MET A 124 10.33 12.48 -4.28
CA MET A 124 9.68 12.25 -5.58
C MET A 124 9.24 13.53 -6.28
N GLU A 125 9.77 14.68 -5.87
CA GLU A 125 9.48 15.98 -6.47
C GLU A 125 9.63 15.92 -8.01
N GLY A 126 8.61 16.40 -8.72
CA GLY A 126 8.54 16.39 -10.18
C GLY A 126 8.30 15.03 -10.84
N LYS A 127 8.17 13.95 -10.07
CA LYS A 127 7.92 12.57 -10.57
C LYS A 127 6.63 11.96 -10.06
N GLY A 128 6.22 12.31 -8.85
CA GLY A 128 5.01 11.80 -8.22
C GLY A 128 4.55 12.72 -7.10
N HIS A 129 3.30 12.55 -6.68
CA HIS A 129 2.72 13.32 -5.59
C HIS A 129 1.61 12.52 -4.90
N ILE A 130 1.70 12.41 -3.58
CA ILE A 130 0.66 11.91 -2.69
C ILE A 130 -0.06 13.13 -2.10
N LEU A 131 -1.38 13.16 -2.22
CA LEU A 131 -2.19 14.20 -1.59
C LEU A 131 -2.11 14.08 -0.05
N ILE A 132 -1.73 15.17 0.62
CA ILE A 132 -1.70 15.25 2.08
C ILE A 132 -3.04 15.83 2.56
N PRO A 133 -3.73 15.19 3.52
CA PRO A 133 -5.01 15.72 4.00
C PRO A 133 -4.82 16.90 4.94
N GLU A 134 -5.74 17.85 4.86
CA GLU A 134 -5.91 18.89 5.87
C GLU A 134 -6.77 18.36 7.01
N VAL A 135 -6.19 18.24 8.20
CA VAL A 135 -6.88 17.67 9.37
C VAL A 135 -7.84 18.70 9.97
N ALA A 136 -9.12 18.35 10.09
CA ALA A 136 -10.13 19.24 10.62
C ALA A 136 -9.89 19.64 12.09
N ASP A 137 -10.20 20.91 12.41
CA ASP A 137 -10.17 21.41 13.79
C ASP A 137 -11.31 20.81 14.61
N LYS A 138 -10.95 19.93 15.54
CA LYS A 138 -11.90 19.26 16.45
C LYS A 138 -12.60 20.24 17.40
N ALA A 139 -11.95 21.34 17.79
CA ALA A 139 -12.56 22.36 18.65
C ALA A 139 -13.66 23.12 17.90
N LEU A 140 -13.40 23.46 16.63
CA LEU A 140 -14.40 24.06 15.75
C LEU A 140 -15.59 23.13 15.54
N ILE A 141 -15.35 21.85 15.24
CA ILE A 141 -16.43 20.86 15.08
C ILE A 141 -17.28 20.77 16.34
N LYS A 142 -16.64 20.65 17.51
CA LYS A 142 -17.35 20.57 18.80
C LYS A 142 -18.23 21.80 19.03
N LYS A 143 -17.68 23.00 18.80
CA LYS A 143 -18.40 24.26 18.94
C LYS A 143 -19.64 24.33 18.04
N LEU A 144 -19.57 23.80 16.81
CA LEU A 144 -20.68 23.84 15.85
C LEU A 144 -21.78 22.80 16.15
N ILE A 145 -21.43 21.67 16.78
CA ILE A 145 -22.40 20.64 17.16
C ILE A 145 -23.16 21.04 18.43
N GLU A 146 -22.50 21.74 19.35
CA GLU A 146 -23.07 22.18 20.63
C GLU A 146 -23.87 23.50 20.55
N ALA A 147 -23.85 24.19 19.39
CA ALA A 147 -24.57 25.43 19.12
C ALA A 147 -25.97 25.18 18.54
#